data_AF-A0A9W6XM02-F1
#
_entry.id   AF-A0A9W6XM02-F1
#
_cell.length_a   1.000
_cell.length_b   1.000
_cell.length_c   1.000
_cell.angle_alpha   90.00
_cell.angle_beta   90.00
_cell.angle_gamma   90.00
#
_symmetry.space_group_name_H-M   'P 1'
#
loop_
_entity.id
_entity.type
_entity.pdbx_description
1 polymer ?
#
loop_
_entity_poly.entity_id
_entity_poly.type
_entity_poly.pdbx_seq_one_letter_code
_entity_poly.pdbx_strand_id
1 'polypeptide(L)'
;MFKYIGDVSLKIQQYNVNKYMSLLQNIINAHGLTGMEIPGVNLGKTYKISDVESWIEVGKYASFFDFHRSLGFGKQRSDYRKLKQQLDQVPVFGFNSGRYDINLIKSDLFAIIGTGNIKSVIKNPSYMCIATSNMKMLDISNYVPAGTSYDKYLTTYLGGCECDDKIRCVCGLGKGLFPYEYITAFNVLNQTTIPPKSAFDSKLRGTSISDDEYERVKFVWGYYEMKSIKDLLVWYNNLDVVPFIKAIKAQRELFMRFDLDMFADGVSLPGLSEKVMYQTCFNNLQYPDKAPANAFQFPPHRMGGYKSQDAKAKREFGMTLAHLNTLLQKQKYLCGLCYCPLAVDTASADRINNKLGHIDGNVLVSCIKCNTTRKDMSLKGFRYKKLLEFNSDRLV
;
A
#
# COMPACT_ATOMS: atom_id res chain seq x y z
N MET A 1 28.40 0.38 1.70
CA MET A 1 26.97 0.01 1.83
C MET A 1 26.08 0.78 0.86
N PHE A 2 25.92 2.11 1.00
CA PHE A 2 24.95 2.86 0.20
C PHE A 2 25.19 2.86 -1.32
N LYS A 3 26.45 2.88 -1.78
CA LYS A 3 26.78 2.68 -3.20
C LYS A 3 26.28 1.33 -3.72
N TYR A 4 26.55 0.26 -2.97
CA TYR A 4 26.07 -1.09 -3.28
C TYR A 4 24.53 -1.17 -3.31
N ILE A 5 23.85 -0.51 -2.37
CA ILE A 5 22.38 -0.40 -2.38
C ILE A 5 21.91 0.29 -3.67
N GLY A 6 22.57 1.36 -4.09
CA GLY A 6 22.25 2.06 -5.35
C GLY A 6 22.35 1.15 -6.57
N ASP A 7 23.47 0.43 -6.72
CA ASP A 7 23.71 -0.47 -7.84
C ASP A 7 22.73 -1.65 -7.87
N VAL A 8 22.48 -2.26 -6.70
CA VAL A 8 21.49 -3.34 -6.56
C VAL A 8 20.08 -2.83 -6.84
N SER A 9 19.76 -1.61 -6.42
CA SER A 9 18.43 -1.03 -6.64
C SER A 9 18.14 -0.86 -8.12
N LEU A 10 19.11 -0.37 -8.90
CA LEU A 10 18.94 -0.23 -10.35
C LEU A 10 18.67 -1.60 -11.02
N LYS A 11 19.41 -2.64 -10.61
CA LYS A 11 19.21 -4.01 -11.13
C LYS A 11 17.82 -4.55 -10.78
N ILE A 12 17.36 -4.33 -9.55
CA ILE A 12 16.02 -4.74 -9.10
C ILE A 12 14.93 -3.98 -9.86
N GLN A 13 15.09 -2.67 -10.06
CA GLN A 13 14.16 -1.85 -10.84
C GLN A 13 14.05 -2.37 -12.27
N GLN A 14 15.19 -2.63 -12.93
CA GLN A 14 15.21 -3.15 -14.28
C GLN A 14 14.54 -4.54 -14.36
N TYR A 15 14.86 -5.43 -13.42
CA TYR A 15 14.18 -6.73 -13.31
C TYR A 15 12.67 -6.59 -13.14
N ASN A 16 12.21 -5.70 -12.26
CA ASN A 16 10.79 -5.45 -12.00
C ASN A 16 10.08 -4.91 -13.24
N VAL A 17 10.63 -3.89 -13.91
CA VAL A 17 10.04 -3.32 -15.11
C VAL A 17 9.95 -4.36 -16.23
N ASN A 18 11.00 -5.16 -16.42
CA ASN A 18 11.01 -6.23 -17.42
C ASN A 18 9.97 -7.32 -17.08
N LYS A 19 9.91 -7.75 -15.81
CA LYS A 19 8.96 -8.76 -15.33
C LYS A 19 7.50 -8.34 -15.56
N TYR A 20 7.19 -7.06 -15.37
CA TYR A 20 5.83 -6.52 -15.48
C TYR A 20 5.60 -5.73 -16.79
N MET A 21 6.48 -5.87 -17.78
CA MET A 21 6.46 -5.07 -19.00
C MET A 21 5.12 -5.18 -19.74
N SER A 22 4.61 -6.41 -19.95
CA SER A 22 3.33 -6.62 -20.64
C SER A 22 2.16 -5.94 -19.91
N LEU A 23 2.13 -6.00 -18.58
CA LEU A 23 1.10 -5.32 -17.77
C LEU A 23 1.19 -3.80 -17.93
N LEU A 24 2.40 -3.25 -17.87
CA LEU A 24 2.64 -1.82 -18.05
C LEU A 24 2.18 -1.34 -19.44
N GLN A 25 2.50 -2.10 -20.49
CA GLN A 25 2.08 -1.83 -21.86
C GLN A 25 0.55 -1.85 -22.00
N ASN A 26 -0.12 -2.86 -21.42
CA ASN A 26 -1.58 -2.96 -21.44
C ASN A 26 -2.25 -1.78 -20.75
N ILE A 27 -1.71 -1.32 -19.62
CA ILE A 27 -2.23 -0.15 -18.89
C ILE A 27 -2.04 1.13 -19.72
N ILE A 28 -0.87 1.31 -20.35
CA ILE A 28 -0.63 2.43 -21.26
C ILE A 28 -1.62 2.38 -22.44
N ASN A 29 -1.93 1.20 -22.98
CA ASN A 29 -2.90 1.09 -24.07
C ASN A 29 -4.33 1.40 -23.66
N ALA A 30 -4.77 0.89 -22.51
CA ALA A 30 -6.12 1.13 -22.02
C ALA A 30 -6.31 2.60 -21.57
N HIS A 31 -5.42 3.08 -20.70
CA HIS A 31 -5.63 4.34 -19.98
C HIS A 31 -4.72 5.49 -20.45
N GLY A 32 -3.74 5.18 -21.30
CA GLY A 32 -2.67 6.10 -21.64
C GLY A 32 -1.76 6.42 -20.46
N LEU A 33 -0.74 7.23 -20.71
CA LEU A 33 0.13 7.79 -19.68
C LEU A 33 -0.51 8.99 -18.95
N THR A 34 -1.82 8.91 -18.71
CA THR A 34 -2.60 9.98 -18.07
C THR A 34 -2.05 10.26 -16.67
N GLY A 35 -1.76 11.53 -16.38
CA GLY A 35 -1.23 11.95 -15.07
C GLY A 35 0.26 11.69 -14.86
N MET A 36 0.99 11.17 -15.86
CA MET A 36 2.45 11.05 -15.83
C MET A 36 3.11 12.31 -16.40
N GLU A 37 4.27 12.67 -15.85
CA GLU A 37 5.12 13.71 -16.44
C GLU A 37 6.12 13.03 -17.37
N ILE A 38 6.02 13.33 -18.67
CA ILE A 38 6.91 12.78 -19.70
C ILE A 38 7.82 13.90 -20.18
N PRO A 39 9.16 13.77 -20.06
CA PRO A 39 10.09 14.81 -20.51
C PRO A 39 9.96 15.13 -22.01
N GLY A 40 9.88 16.43 -22.33
CA GLY A 40 9.95 16.92 -23.70
C GLY A 40 8.77 16.52 -24.59
N VAL A 41 7.56 16.41 -24.04
CA VAL A 41 6.32 16.22 -24.82
C VAL A 41 5.23 17.19 -24.36
N ASN A 42 4.21 17.38 -25.20
CA ASN A 42 3.12 18.31 -24.92
C ASN A 42 2.28 17.86 -23.72
N LEU A 43 2.06 18.79 -22.79
CA LEU A 43 1.16 18.63 -21.65
C LEU A 43 -0.29 18.50 -22.13
N GLY A 44 -1.08 17.65 -21.47
CA GLY A 44 -2.51 17.50 -21.74
C GLY A 44 -2.88 16.52 -22.87
N LYS A 45 -1.89 15.95 -23.58
CA LYS A 45 -2.11 14.83 -24.52
C LYS A 45 -1.98 13.49 -23.79
N THR A 46 -2.87 12.56 -24.10
CA THR A 46 -2.78 11.17 -23.65
C THR A 46 -1.96 10.36 -24.66
N TYR A 47 -0.84 9.79 -24.20
CA TYR A 47 0.05 8.96 -25.02
C TYR A 47 -0.21 7.46 -24.79
N LYS A 48 -0.16 6.67 -25.87
CA LYS A 48 -0.37 5.22 -25.93
C LYS A 48 0.97 4.48 -26.11
N ILE A 49 0.94 3.14 -26.17
CA ILE A 49 2.20 2.39 -26.27
C ILE A 49 2.90 2.64 -27.60
N SER A 50 2.13 2.83 -28.68
CA SER A 50 2.66 3.11 -30.01
C SER A 50 3.47 4.41 -30.05
N ASP A 51 3.09 5.42 -29.25
CA ASP A 51 3.90 6.64 -29.09
C ASP A 51 5.25 6.31 -28.42
N VAL A 52 5.24 5.46 -27.40
CA VAL A 52 6.45 5.04 -26.67
C VAL A 52 7.37 4.20 -27.56
N GLU A 53 6.82 3.26 -28.32
CA GLU A 53 7.54 2.44 -29.29
C GLU A 53 8.19 3.31 -30.36
N SER A 54 7.44 4.27 -30.92
CA SER A 54 7.98 5.26 -31.85
C SER A 54 9.12 6.08 -31.25
N TRP A 55 9.01 6.51 -29.98
CA TRP A 55 10.08 7.22 -29.29
C TRP A 55 11.34 6.36 -29.10
N ILE A 56 11.19 5.06 -28.89
CA ILE A 56 12.32 4.14 -28.79
C ILE A 56 12.95 3.95 -30.18
N GLU A 57 12.15 3.75 -31.23
CA GLU A 57 12.61 3.59 -32.61
C GLU A 57 13.39 4.80 -33.12
N VAL A 58 12.95 6.03 -32.82
CA VAL A 58 13.66 7.26 -33.21
C VAL A 58 14.83 7.59 -32.26
N GLY A 59 15.14 6.72 -31.30
CA GLY A 59 16.27 6.87 -30.39
C GLY A 59 16.10 7.91 -29.28
N LYS A 60 14.87 8.39 -29.00
CA LYS A 60 14.60 9.28 -27.87
C LYS A 60 14.82 8.56 -26.53
N TYR A 61 14.56 7.26 -26.48
CA TYR A 61 14.86 6.39 -25.34
C TYR A 61 15.55 5.12 -25.84
N ALA A 62 16.59 4.65 -25.14
CA ALA A 62 17.32 3.45 -25.54
C ALA A 62 16.54 2.15 -25.30
N SER A 63 15.60 2.15 -24.34
CA SER A 63 14.76 1.00 -24.03
C SER A 63 13.46 1.43 -23.35
N PHE A 64 12.51 0.50 -23.20
CA PHE A 64 11.31 0.73 -22.39
C PHE A 64 11.65 1.02 -20.92
N PHE A 65 12.72 0.43 -20.39
CA PHE A 65 13.19 0.71 -19.03
C PHE A 65 13.69 2.15 -18.90
N ASP A 66 14.47 2.64 -19.87
CA ASP A 66 14.96 4.03 -19.87
C ASP A 66 13.81 5.02 -19.99
N PHE A 67 12.83 4.71 -20.85
CA PHE A 67 11.57 5.44 -20.91
C PHE A 67 10.87 5.46 -19.54
N HIS A 68 10.61 4.29 -18.94
CA HIS A 68 9.93 4.14 -17.66
C HIS A 68 10.61 4.95 -16.55
N ARG A 69 11.94 4.90 -16.48
CA ARG A 69 12.76 5.60 -15.50
C ARG A 69 12.70 7.12 -15.67
N SER A 70 12.56 7.61 -16.90
CA SER A 70 12.46 9.05 -17.19
C SER A 70 11.15 9.69 -16.73
N LEU A 71 10.12 8.88 -16.44
CA LEU A 71 8.79 9.39 -16.08
C LEU A 71 8.77 10.01 -14.69
N GLY A 72 8.26 11.24 -14.61
CA GLY A 72 7.92 11.93 -13.37
C GLY A 72 6.49 11.63 -12.91
N PHE A 73 6.17 12.07 -11.69
CA PHE A 73 4.83 11.93 -11.11
C PHE A 73 4.06 13.25 -11.21
N GLY A 74 3.04 13.30 -12.07
CA GLY A 74 2.14 14.44 -12.14
C GLY A 74 1.17 14.51 -10.96
N LYS A 75 0.32 15.55 -10.94
CA LYS A 75 -0.68 15.77 -9.88
C LYS A 75 -1.81 14.74 -9.88
N GLN A 76 -2.21 14.26 -11.07
CA GLN A 76 -3.30 13.30 -11.22
C GLN A 76 -2.87 11.90 -10.74
N ARG A 77 -3.79 11.14 -10.15
CA ARG A 77 -3.58 9.73 -9.83
C ARG A 77 -3.92 8.88 -11.05
N SER A 78 -3.09 7.87 -11.32
CA SER A 78 -3.32 6.86 -12.37
C SER A 78 -2.79 5.51 -11.92
N ASP A 79 -3.27 4.44 -12.55
CA ASP A 79 -2.85 3.07 -12.23
C ASP A 79 -1.36 2.87 -12.55
N TYR A 80 -0.89 3.44 -13.66
CA TYR A 80 0.52 3.44 -14.01
C TYR A 80 1.38 4.11 -12.94
N ARG A 81 0.95 5.27 -12.41
CA ARG A 81 1.65 5.96 -11.32
C ARG A 81 1.77 5.07 -10.08
N LYS A 82 0.69 4.39 -9.69
CA LYS A 82 0.68 3.51 -8.52
C LYS A 82 1.66 2.35 -8.70
N LEU A 83 1.64 1.70 -9.87
CA LEU A 83 2.55 0.60 -10.17
C LEU A 83 4.00 1.06 -10.27
N LYS A 84 4.28 2.18 -10.96
CA LYS A 84 5.62 2.74 -11.03
C LYS A 84 6.22 2.97 -9.64
N GLN A 85 5.45 3.56 -8.72
CA GLN A 85 5.91 3.74 -7.33
C GLN A 85 6.30 2.42 -6.65
N GLN A 86 5.58 1.33 -6.92
CA GLN A 86 5.89 0.02 -6.36
C GLN A 86 7.09 -0.65 -7.04
N LEU A 87 7.23 -0.52 -8.35
CA LEU A 87 8.31 -1.14 -9.12
C LEU A 87 9.65 -0.43 -8.94
N ASP A 88 9.62 0.90 -8.77
CA ASP A 88 10.80 1.73 -8.55
C ASP A 88 11.36 1.59 -7.13
N GLN A 89 10.52 1.32 -6.13
CA GLN A 89 10.94 1.26 -4.74
C GLN A 89 11.47 -0.12 -4.35
N VAL A 90 12.73 -0.18 -3.94
CA VAL A 90 13.29 -1.36 -3.28
C VAL A 90 12.89 -1.36 -1.81
N PRO A 91 12.19 -2.40 -1.33
CA PRO A 91 11.88 -2.52 0.08
C PRO A 91 13.13 -2.91 0.87
N VAL A 92 13.38 -2.21 1.97
CA VAL A 92 14.46 -2.51 2.92
C VAL A 92 13.82 -2.83 4.24
N PHE A 93 13.99 -4.07 4.69
CA PHE A 93 13.33 -4.58 5.88
C PHE A 93 14.29 -4.61 7.06
N GLY A 94 13.78 -4.21 8.20
CA GLY A 94 14.44 -4.37 9.49
C GLY A 94 13.45 -4.92 10.52
N PHE A 95 13.95 -5.45 11.62
CA PHE A 95 13.12 -5.88 12.74
C PHE A 95 13.47 -5.03 13.97
N ASN A 96 12.52 -4.20 14.41
CA ASN A 96 12.72 -3.20 15.46
C ASN A 96 13.75 -2.10 15.09
N SER A 97 14.09 -1.99 13.80
CA SER A 97 15.06 -1.03 13.29
C SER A 97 14.64 0.42 13.47
N GLY A 98 13.34 0.70 13.57
CA GLY A 98 12.83 2.03 13.84
C GLY A 98 13.28 2.60 15.18
N ARG A 99 13.55 1.72 16.16
CA ARG A 99 14.02 2.09 17.50
C ARG A 99 15.54 2.03 17.62
N TYR A 100 16.18 1.06 16.97
CA TYR A 100 17.60 0.79 17.12
C TYR A 100 18.39 1.29 15.91
N ASP A 101 18.42 0.52 14.81
CA ASP A 101 19.32 0.74 13.68
C ASP A 101 19.20 2.15 13.08
N ILE A 102 17.97 2.61 12.82
CA ILE A 102 17.75 3.92 12.21
C ILE A 102 18.25 5.04 13.12
N ASN A 103 18.12 4.91 14.45
CA ASN A 103 18.63 5.93 15.36
C ASN A 103 20.16 6.00 15.36
N LEU A 104 20.83 4.88 15.11
CA LEU A 104 22.29 4.81 14.98
C LEU A 104 22.77 5.42 13.65
N ILE A 105 22.10 5.12 12.54
CA ILE A 105 22.60 5.47 11.20
C ILE A 105 21.94 6.68 10.55
N LYS A 106 20.92 7.30 11.17
CA LYS A 106 20.09 8.34 10.52
C LYS A 106 20.89 9.53 9.97
N SER A 107 21.95 9.98 10.64
CA SER A 107 22.76 11.12 10.16
C SER A 107 23.38 10.81 8.80
N ASP A 108 24.07 9.68 8.70
CA ASP A 108 24.74 9.24 7.47
C ASP A 108 23.74 8.83 6.40
N LEU A 109 22.66 8.16 6.83
CA LEU A 109 21.55 7.76 5.97
C LEU A 109 20.95 8.99 5.28
N PHE A 110 20.62 10.05 6.02
CA PHE A 110 20.03 11.26 5.44
C PHE A 110 21.04 12.09 4.65
N ALA A 111 22.31 12.10 5.05
CA ALA A 111 23.38 12.73 4.28
C ALA A 111 23.52 12.11 2.88
N ILE A 112 23.38 10.79 2.78
CA ILE A 112 23.54 10.07 1.51
C ILE A 112 22.26 10.05 0.68
N ILE A 113 21.10 9.88 1.32
CA ILE A 113 19.82 9.93 0.59
C ILE A 113 19.55 11.35 0.06
N GLY A 114 19.93 12.37 0.82
CA GLY A 114 19.56 13.76 0.57
C GLY A 114 18.11 14.03 0.95
N THR A 115 17.88 15.04 1.78
CA THR A 115 16.54 15.33 2.33
C THR A 115 15.49 15.64 1.27
N GLY A 116 15.89 16.19 0.11
CA GLY A 116 14.99 16.43 -1.03
C GLY A 116 14.44 15.18 -1.72
N ASN A 117 15.06 14.01 -1.52
CA ASN A 117 14.60 12.75 -2.10
C ASN A 117 13.58 11.99 -1.22
N ILE A 118 13.35 12.48 0.01
CA ILE A 118 12.39 11.89 0.94
C ILE A 118 10.97 12.20 0.45
N LYS A 119 10.18 11.16 0.19
CA LYS A 119 8.78 11.28 -0.22
C LYS A 119 7.82 11.25 0.95
N SER A 120 8.09 10.39 1.93
CA SER A 120 7.28 10.29 3.15
C SER A 120 8.06 9.65 4.28
N VAL A 121 7.80 10.12 5.51
CA VAL A 121 8.29 9.51 6.75
C VAL A 121 7.10 9.32 7.68
N ILE A 122 6.97 8.12 8.24
CA ILE A 122 5.94 7.80 9.23
C ILE A 122 6.64 7.38 10.51
N LYS A 123 6.32 8.07 11.61
CA LYS A 123 6.94 7.89 12.92
C LYS A 123 5.88 7.89 14.02
N ASN A 124 5.81 6.82 14.82
CA ASN A 124 4.97 6.76 16.01
C ASN A 124 5.34 5.60 16.97
N PRO A 125 6.01 5.83 18.12
CA PRO A 125 6.95 6.93 18.40
C PRO A 125 8.28 6.74 17.65
N SER A 126 8.55 5.55 17.12
CA SER A 126 9.73 5.18 16.33
C SER A 126 9.47 5.24 14.82
N TYR A 127 10.53 5.21 14.01
CA TYR A 127 10.39 5.20 12.55
C TYR A 127 9.72 3.92 12.08
N MET A 128 8.53 4.03 11.52
CA MET A 128 7.79 2.89 10.95
C MET A 128 8.10 2.73 9.46
N CYS A 129 8.24 3.86 8.76
CA CYS A 129 8.50 3.91 7.33
C CYS A 129 9.33 5.14 6.96
N ILE A 130 10.34 4.94 6.12
CA ILE A 130 11.05 6.01 5.41
C ILE A 130 11.03 5.66 3.92
N ALA A 131 10.32 6.46 3.12
CA ALA A 131 10.18 6.23 1.69
C ALA A 131 10.83 7.35 0.87
N THR A 132 11.56 6.95 -0.15
CA THR A 132 12.13 7.80 -1.21
C THR A 132 11.51 7.38 -2.55
N SER A 133 11.96 7.94 -3.68
CA SER A 133 11.53 7.44 -5.00
C SER A 133 11.99 6.00 -5.27
N ASN A 134 13.12 5.58 -4.68
CA ASN A 134 13.82 4.34 -5.07
C ASN A 134 13.90 3.31 -3.95
N MET A 135 13.51 3.67 -2.73
CA MET A 135 13.63 2.81 -1.56
C MET A 135 12.45 3.03 -0.62
N LYS A 136 12.01 1.96 0.05
CA LYS A 136 11.04 2.01 1.15
C LYS A 136 11.57 1.20 2.33
N MET A 137 12.09 1.87 3.35
CA MET A 137 12.49 1.22 4.60
C MET A 137 11.26 0.95 5.44
N LEU A 138 11.09 -0.30 5.88
CA LEU A 138 9.97 -0.78 6.67
C LEU A 138 10.48 -1.58 7.87
N ASP A 139 9.87 -1.35 9.02
CA ASP A 139 10.16 -2.10 10.23
C ASP A 139 9.07 -3.15 10.48
N ILE A 140 9.45 -4.43 10.34
CA ILE A 140 8.58 -5.60 10.44
C ILE A 140 7.94 -5.75 11.82
N SER A 141 8.55 -5.18 12.87
CA SER A 141 7.95 -5.18 14.21
C SER A 141 6.60 -4.43 14.27
N ASN A 142 6.32 -3.53 13.32
CA ASN A 142 5.02 -2.86 13.21
C ASN A 142 3.92 -3.74 12.60
N TYR A 143 4.28 -4.88 12.03
CA TYR A 143 3.37 -5.82 11.38
C TYR A 143 3.02 -7.02 12.26
N VAL A 144 3.40 -6.96 13.53
CA VAL A 144 3.13 -7.99 14.54
C VAL A 144 2.64 -7.32 15.83
N PRO A 145 2.05 -8.08 16.77
CA PRO A 145 1.67 -7.53 18.06
C PRO A 145 2.84 -6.87 18.78
N ALA A 146 2.56 -5.77 19.49
CA ALA A 146 3.59 -5.04 20.23
C ALA A 146 4.29 -5.94 21.27
N GLY A 147 5.61 -5.81 21.39
CA GLY A 147 6.41 -6.63 22.29
C GLY A 147 6.81 -8.00 21.72
N THR A 148 6.41 -8.35 20.50
CA THR A 148 6.87 -9.57 19.83
C THR A 148 8.39 -9.51 19.62
N SER A 149 9.11 -10.45 20.21
CA SER A 149 10.56 -10.59 19.98
C SER A 149 10.85 -11.17 18.60
N TYR A 150 12.08 -10.98 18.13
CA TYR A 150 12.53 -11.54 16.86
C TYR A 150 12.44 -13.08 16.83
N ASP A 151 12.87 -13.73 17.90
CA ASP A 151 12.78 -15.19 18.08
C ASP A 151 11.31 -15.68 18.04
N LYS A 152 10.40 -14.96 18.70
CA LYS A 152 8.96 -15.28 18.67
C LYS A 152 8.39 -15.12 17.26
N TYR A 153 8.78 -14.06 16.56
CA TYR A 153 8.39 -13.84 15.17
C TYR A 153 8.81 -15.00 14.27
N LEU A 154 10.09 -15.41 14.32
CA LEU A 154 10.57 -16.54 13.55
C LEU A 154 9.81 -17.83 13.89
N THR A 155 9.68 -18.14 15.18
CA THR A 155 8.99 -19.35 15.63
C THR A 155 7.54 -19.41 15.19
N THR A 156 6.84 -18.27 15.16
CA THR A 156 5.45 -18.19 14.68
C THR A 156 5.30 -18.56 13.20
N TYR A 157 6.26 -18.17 12.35
CA TYR A 157 6.13 -18.36 10.90
C TYR A 157 6.90 -19.57 10.35
N LEU A 158 7.95 -20.01 11.04
CA LEU A 158 8.85 -21.08 10.58
C LEU A 158 8.87 -22.30 11.49
N GLY A 159 8.26 -22.22 12.67
CA GLY A 159 8.51 -23.17 13.75
C GLY A 159 9.84 -22.91 14.46
N GLY A 160 10.08 -23.68 15.52
CA GLY A 160 11.34 -23.63 16.27
C GLY A 160 12.40 -24.56 15.67
N CYS A 161 13.61 -24.51 16.22
CA CYS A 161 14.63 -25.53 15.91
C CYS A 161 14.25 -26.88 16.51
N GLU A 162 13.99 -27.87 15.66
CA GLU A 162 13.61 -29.24 16.04
C GLU A 162 14.82 -30.20 16.18
N CYS A 163 16.05 -29.74 15.95
CA CYS A 163 17.23 -30.61 16.06
C CYS A 163 17.46 -31.03 17.52
N ASP A 164 17.65 -32.33 17.77
CA ASP A 164 18.00 -32.85 19.10
C ASP A 164 19.39 -32.36 19.54
N ASP A 165 20.37 -32.47 18.65
CA ASP A 165 21.73 -31.97 18.87
C ASP A 165 21.82 -30.47 18.52
N LYS A 166 21.74 -29.62 19.54
CA LYS A 166 21.87 -28.16 19.40
C LYS A 166 23.30 -27.72 19.08
N ILE A 167 24.32 -28.50 19.45
CA ILE A 167 25.73 -28.17 19.19
C ILE A 167 25.99 -28.28 17.69
N ARG A 168 25.59 -29.41 17.08
CA ARG A 168 25.81 -29.70 15.65
C ARG A 168 24.68 -29.23 14.73
N CYS A 169 23.71 -28.49 15.27
CA CYS A 169 22.57 -27.99 14.51
C CYS A 169 22.98 -26.98 13.41
N VAL A 170 22.57 -27.27 12.17
CA VAL A 170 22.78 -26.42 10.98
C VAL A 170 21.48 -26.00 10.29
N CYS A 171 20.32 -26.18 10.94
CA CYS A 171 19.01 -25.87 10.33
C CYS A 171 18.76 -24.37 10.08
N GLY A 172 19.62 -23.50 10.62
CA GLY A 172 19.52 -22.04 10.47
C GLY A 172 18.52 -21.36 11.40
N LEU A 173 17.85 -22.10 12.29
CA LEU A 173 16.96 -21.56 13.34
C LEU A 173 17.58 -21.65 14.74
N GLY A 174 18.81 -22.15 14.85
CA GLY A 174 19.56 -22.20 16.10
C GLY A 174 20.24 -20.86 16.42
N LYS A 175 20.53 -20.62 17.70
CA LYS A 175 21.26 -19.42 18.14
C LYS A 175 22.67 -19.39 17.53
N GLY A 176 23.03 -18.22 17.00
CA GLY A 176 24.40 -17.87 16.65
C GLY A 176 25.12 -17.22 17.82
N LEU A 177 26.45 -17.30 17.84
CA LEU A 177 27.31 -16.63 18.80
C LEU A 177 28.36 -15.80 18.04
N PHE A 178 28.60 -14.58 18.51
CA PHE A 178 29.58 -13.68 17.93
C PHE A 178 30.31 -12.90 19.03
N PRO A 179 31.65 -12.74 18.95
CA PRO A 179 32.43 -12.13 20.03
C PRO A 179 32.44 -10.60 19.89
N TYR A 180 31.32 -9.97 20.21
CA TYR A 180 31.08 -8.54 19.98
C TYR A 180 32.17 -7.62 20.53
N GLU A 181 32.54 -7.82 21.79
CA GLU A 181 33.50 -6.95 22.50
C GLU A 181 34.95 -7.22 22.11
N TYR A 182 35.20 -8.34 21.43
CA TYR A 182 36.51 -8.68 20.89
C TYR A 182 36.81 -7.88 19.60
N ILE A 183 35.77 -7.44 18.88
CA ILE A 183 35.92 -6.66 17.65
C ILE A 183 36.15 -5.20 17.98
N THR A 184 37.40 -4.85 18.30
CA THR A 184 37.81 -3.47 18.61
C THR A 184 38.30 -2.68 17.39
N ALA A 185 38.65 -3.37 16.30
CA ALA A 185 39.08 -2.78 15.04
C ALA A 185 38.79 -3.71 13.85
N PHE A 186 38.69 -3.15 12.64
CA PHE A 186 38.35 -3.91 11.43
C PHE A 186 39.35 -5.03 11.10
N ASN A 187 40.63 -4.85 11.42
CA ASN A 187 41.67 -5.85 11.18
C ASN A 187 41.49 -7.13 12.01
N VAL A 188 40.78 -7.06 13.16
CA VAL A 188 40.45 -8.25 13.97
C VAL A 188 39.65 -9.25 13.14
N LEU A 189 38.77 -8.79 12.25
CA LEU A 189 37.98 -9.67 11.39
C LEU A 189 38.85 -10.54 10.45
N ASN A 190 40.09 -10.15 10.17
CA ASN A 190 41.01 -10.90 9.32
C ASN A 190 41.78 -12.00 10.06
N GLN A 191 41.66 -12.09 11.39
CA GLN A 191 42.31 -13.16 12.15
C GLN A 191 41.77 -14.52 11.76
N THR A 192 42.66 -15.51 11.66
CA THR A 192 42.39 -16.83 11.08
C THR A 192 42.17 -17.93 12.12
N THR A 193 42.12 -17.56 13.40
CA THR A 193 41.92 -18.48 14.52
C THR A 193 40.60 -18.17 15.23
N ILE A 194 39.97 -19.20 15.78
CA ILE A 194 38.78 -19.05 16.63
C ILE A 194 39.18 -18.22 17.87
N PRO A 195 38.44 -17.13 18.18
CA PRO A 195 38.68 -16.36 19.40
C PRO A 195 38.56 -17.24 20.66
N PRO A 196 39.32 -16.93 21.74
CA PRO A 196 39.21 -17.69 22.97
C PRO A 196 37.79 -17.61 23.54
N LYS A 197 37.36 -18.62 24.32
CA LYS A 197 36.01 -18.69 24.91
C LYS A 197 35.59 -17.39 25.59
N SER A 198 36.47 -16.80 26.39
CA SER A 198 36.22 -15.54 27.11
C SER A 198 35.96 -14.32 26.20
N ALA A 199 36.32 -14.38 24.92
CA ALA A 199 36.02 -13.33 23.95
C ALA A 199 34.53 -13.23 23.59
N PHE A 200 33.75 -14.26 23.91
CA PHE A 200 32.31 -14.32 23.67
C PHE A 200 31.47 -13.89 24.89
N ASP A 201 32.12 -13.61 26.02
CA ASP A 201 31.45 -13.14 27.22
C ASP A 201 30.84 -11.74 26.98
N SER A 202 29.69 -11.48 27.59
CA SER A 202 28.99 -10.20 27.48
C SER A 202 29.16 -9.42 28.77
N LYS A 203 29.98 -8.36 28.77
CA LYS A 203 30.08 -7.43 29.90
C LYS A 203 28.80 -6.63 30.08
N LEU A 204 28.11 -6.31 28.98
CA LEU A 204 26.81 -5.63 29.02
C LEU A 204 25.77 -6.42 29.84
N ARG A 205 25.77 -7.75 29.74
CA ARG A 205 24.85 -8.63 30.49
C ARG A 205 25.47 -9.24 31.74
N GLY A 206 26.79 -9.14 31.92
CA GLY A 206 27.53 -9.82 32.97
C GLY A 206 27.48 -11.34 32.85
N THR A 207 27.42 -11.88 31.62
CA THR A 207 27.26 -13.32 31.37
C THR A 207 28.45 -13.89 30.61
N SER A 208 28.92 -15.06 31.02
CA SER A 208 29.88 -15.86 30.26
C SER A 208 29.17 -16.97 29.48
N ILE A 209 29.76 -17.37 28.35
CA ILE A 209 29.20 -18.46 27.54
C ILE A 209 29.47 -19.84 28.17
N SER A 210 28.60 -20.82 27.89
CA SER A 210 28.80 -22.20 28.33
C SER A 210 29.88 -22.93 27.51
N ASP A 211 30.34 -24.10 27.98
CA ASP A 211 31.25 -24.95 27.20
C ASP A 211 30.56 -25.46 25.93
N ASP A 212 29.30 -25.88 26.01
CA ASP A 212 28.51 -26.34 24.85
C ASP A 212 28.35 -25.25 23.78
N GLU A 213 28.16 -24.00 24.20
CA GLU A 213 28.10 -22.84 23.32
C GLU A 213 29.43 -22.62 22.57
N TYR A 214 30.56 -22.81 23.26
CA TYR A 214 31.88 -22.72 22.64
C TYR A 214 32.18 -23.93 21.73
N GLU A 215 31.75 -25.14 22.10
CA GLU A 215 31.80 -26.31 21.22
C GLU A 215 31.01 -26.11 19.94
N ARG A 216 29.85 -25.44 20.04
CA ARG A 216 29.06 -25.06 18.86
C ARG A 216 29.84 -24.13 17.93
N VAL A 217 30.53 -23.12 18.47
CA VAL A 217 31.37 -22.21 17.67
C VAL A 217 32.48 -22.99 16.95
N LYS A 218 33.16 -23.90 17.65
CA LYS A 218 34.20 -24.76 17.06
C LYS A 218 33.65 -25.66 15.96
N PHE A 219 32.49 -26.27 16.20
CA PHE A 219 31.81 -27.10 15.21
C PHE A 219 31.47 -26.31 13.94
N VAL A 220 30.81 -25.15 14.04
CA VAL A 220 30.41 -24.38 12.85
C VAL A 220 31.60 -23.80 12.12
N TRP A 221 32.67 -23.41 12.84
CA TRP A 221 33.91 -22.96 12.22
C TRP A 221 34.50 -24.04 11.32
N GLY A 222 34.58 -25.29 11.81
CA GLY A 222 35.04 -26.43 11.02
C GLY A 222 34.07 -26.82 9.91
N TYR A 223 32.78 -26.94 10.22
CA TYR A 223 31.74 -27.40 9.30
C TYR A 223 31.57 -26.48 8.08
N TYR A 224 31.62 -25.15 8.29
CA TYR A 224 31.55 -24.16 7.20
C TYR A 224 32.94 -23.78 6.65
N GLU A 225 33.99 -24.48 7.07
CA GLU A 225 35.39 -24.29 6.64
C GLU A 225 35.89 -22.83 6.75
N MET A 226 35.45 -22.13 7.80
CA MET A 226 35.75 -20.71 8.01
C MET A 226 37.26 -20.46 8.07
N LYS A 227 37.72 -19.41 7.37
CA LYS A 227 39.14 -19.04 7.30
C LYS A 227 39.47 -17.85 8.18
N SER A 228 38.46 -17.09 8.59
CA SER A 228 38.62 -15.86 9.37
C SER A 228 37.41 -15.55 10.25
N ILE A 229 37.61 -14.66 11.23
CA ILE A 229 36.51 -14.13 12.06
C ILE A 229 35.44 -13.44 11.19
N LYS A 230 35.83 -12.88 10.04
CA LYS A 230 34.89 -12.33 9.05
C LYS A 230 33.91 -13.38 8.53
N ASP A 231 34.35 -14.62 8.31
CA ASP A 231 33.47 -15.70 7.86
C ASP A 231 32.46 -16.06 8.95
N LEU A 232 32.91 -16.07 10.22
CA LEU A 232 32.03 -16.22 11.38
C LEU A 232 31.00 -15.09 11.48
N LEU A 233 31.39 -13.84 11.21
CA LEU A 233 30.47 -12.69 11.17
C LEU A 233 29.44 -12.84 10.05
N VAL A 234 29.85 -13.27 8.86
CA VAL A 234 28.93 -13.51 7.73
C VAL A 234 27.94 -14.61 8.07
N TRP A 235 28.40 -15.72 8.63
CA TRP A 235 27.55 -16.80 9.09
C TRP A 235 26.57 -16.34 10.17
N TYR A 236 27.05 -15.61 11.17
CA TYR A 236 26.24 -15.06 12.26
C TYR A 236 25.10 -14.17 11.72
N ASN A 237 25.43 -13.22 10.84
CA ASN A 237 24.43 -12.34 10.25
C ASN A 237 23.44 -13.11 9.36
N ASN A 238 23.90 -14.14 8.64
CA ASN A 238 23.02 -14.97 7.82
C ASN A 238 22.04 -15.81 8.66
N LEU A 239 22.40 -16.19 9.89
CA LEU A 239 21.46 -16.84 10.81
C LEU A 239 20.28 -15.94 11.19
N ASP A 240 20.44 -14.62 11.18
CA ASP A 240 19.32 -13.71 11.33
C ASP A 240 18.64 -13.47 9.97
N VAL A 241 19.38 -13.04 8.93
CA VAL A 241 18.77 -12.55 7.68
C VAL A 241 18.03 -13.64 6.89
N VAL A 242 18.56 -14.87 6.81
CA VAL A 242 17.95 -15.93 5.99
C VAL A 242 16.58 -16.37 6.53
N PRO A 243 16.42 -16.75 7.81
CA PRO A 243 15.10 -17.06 8.34
C PRO A 243 14.20 -15.81 8.39
N PHE A 244 14.75 -14.61 8.59
CA PHE A 244 13.95 -13.39 8.53
C PHE A 244 13.21 -13.26 7.19
N ILE A 245 13.92 -13.44 6.07
CA ILE A 245 13.33 -13.38 4.73
C ILE A 245 12.28 -14.48 4.54
N LYS A 246 12.52 -15.70 5.05
CA LYS A 246 11.55 -16.80 4.97
C LYS A 246 10.27 -16.47 5.75
N ALA A 247 10.40 -15.92 6.97
CA ALA A 247 9.27 -15.53 7.80
C ALA A 247 8.46 -14.38 7.16
N ILE A 248 9.13 -13.37 6.60
CA ILE A 248 8.50 -12.28 5.83
C ILE A 248 7.65 -12.82 4.68
N LYS A 249 8.18 -13.80 3.92
CA LYS A 249 7.43 -14.42 2.82
C LYS A 249 6.20 -15.16 3.34
N ALA A 250 6.34 -15.97 4.39
CA ALA A 250 5.21 -16.67 5.00
C ALA A 250 4.15 -15.71 5.55
N GLN A 251 4.56 -14.62 6.19
CA GLN A 251 3.65 -13.58 6.67
C GLN A 251 2.91 -12.88 5.52
N ARG A 252 3.57 -12.62 4.40
CA ARG A 252 2.96 -11.99 3.22
C ARG A 252 1.83 -12.84 2.64
N GLU A 253 1.98 -14.16 2.61
CA GLU A 253 0.93 -15.09 2.13
C GLU A 253 -0.38 -14.98 2.93
N LEU A 254 -0.31 -14.60 4.21
CA LEU A 254 -1.52 -14.39 5.03
C LEU A 254 -2.37 -13.22 4.52
N PHE A 255 -1.72 -12.12 4.11
CA PHE A 255 -2.42 -10.94 3.60
C PHE A 255 -2.85 -11.08 2.13
N MET A 256 -2.15 -11.92 1.36
CA MET A 256 -2.53 -12.22 -0.02
C MET A 256 -3.92 -12.88 -0.11
N ARG A 257 -4.39 -13.57 0.94
CA ARG A 257 -5.75 -14.13 1.03
C ARG A 257 -6.85 -13.06 1.04
N PHE A 258 -6.50 -11.81 1.30
CA PHE A 258 -7.39 -10.65 1.29
C PHE A 258 -7.12 -9.71 0.10
N ASP A 259 -6.37 -10.18 -0.91
CA ASP A 259 -5.93 -9.38 -2.06
C ASP A 259 -5.11 -8.13 -1.66
N LEU A 260 -4.38 -8.21 -0.54
CA LEU A 260 -3.52 -7.13 -0.04
C LEU A 260 -2.04 -7.50 -0.23
N ASP A 261 -1.26 -6.57 -0.76
CA ASP A 261 0.20 -6.64 -0.63
C ASP A 261 0.60 -5.99 0.69
N MET A 262 1.12 -6.82 1.60
CA MET A 262 1.50 -6.42 2.95
C MET A 262 2.32 -5.12 3.04
N PHE A 263 3.26 -4.89 2.11
CA PHE A 263 4.20 -3.77 2.17
C PHE A 263 3.77 -2.56 1.35
N ALA A 264 2.97 -2.78 0.32
CA ALA A 264 2.40 -1.69 -0.47
C ALA A 264 1.12 -1.13 0.16
N ASP A 265 0.29 -1.99 0.73
CA ASP A 265 -1.02 -1.64 1.26
C ASP A 265 -1.00 -1.16 2.71
N GLY A 266 0.05 -1.44 3.48
CA GLY A 266 0.16 -0.98 4.86
C GLY A 266 1.60 -0.75 5.29
N VAL A 267 1.75 0.04 6.33
CA VAL A 267 3.03 0.22 7.06
C VAL A 267 2.98 -0.39 8.47
N SER A 268 1.88 -1.06 8.80
CA SER A 268 1.63 -1.69 10.09
C SER A 268 0.50 -2.72 10.00
N LEU A 269 0.45 -3.61 10.99
CA LEU A 269 -0.62 -4.59 11.14
C LEU A 269 -2.00 -3.93 11.32
N PRO A 270 -2.20 -2.92 12.20
CA PRO A 270 -3.49 -2.23 12.29
C PRO A 270 -3.95 -1.62 10.96
N GLY A 271 -3.04 -1.04 10.17
CA GLY A 271 -3.40 -0.45 8.87
C GLY A 271 -3.82 -1.50 7.83
N LEU A 272 -3.22 -2.71 7.88
CA LEU A 272 -3.67 -3.82 7.04
C LEU A 272 -5.00 -4.40 7.54
N SER A 273 -5.14 -4.62 8.85
CA SER A 273 -6.38 -5.13 9.45
C SER A 273 -7.57 -4.20 9.18
N GLU A 274 -7.37 -2.88 9.22
CA GLU A 274 -8.39 -1.89 8.87
C GLU A 274 -8.84 -2.04 7.41
N LYS A 275 -7.92 -2.30 6.47
CA LYS A 275 -8.28 -2.58 5.08
C LYS A 275 -9.09 -3.86 4.92
N VAL A 276 -8.70 -4.93 5.62
CA VAL A 276 -9.45 -6.20 5.64
C VAL A 276 -10.85 -5.98 6.21
N MET A 277 -10.96 -5.20 7.29
CA MET A 277 -12.25 -4.82 7.87
C MET A 277 -13.12 -4.09 6.83
N TYR A 278 -12.59 -3.08 6.14
CA TYR A 278 -13.34 -2.38 5.09
C TYR A 278 -13.79 -3.32 3.96
N GLN A 279 -12.91 -4.20 3.48
CA GLN A 279 -13.29 -5.20 2.47
C GLN A 279 -14.42 -6.09 2.98
N THR A 280 -14.30 -6.62 4.20
CA THR A 280 -15.28 -7.53 4.79
C THR A 280 -16.64 -6.84 4.99
N CYS A 281 -16.64 -5.62 5.54
CA CYS A 281 -17.87 -4.85 5.78
C CYS A 281 -18.57 -4.45 4.47
N PHE A 282 -17.83 -4.15 3.39
CA PHE A 282 -18.41 -3.58 2.18
C PHE A 282 -18.57 -4.57 1.01
N ASN A 283 -17.95 -5.76 1.05
CA ASN A 283 -18.07 -6.74 -0.04
C ASN A 283 -19.46 -7.40 -0.10
N ASN A 284 -20.21 -7.40 1.00
CA ASN A 284 -21.51 -8.07 1.12
C ASN A 284 -22.70 -7.10 1.19
N LEU A 285 -22.52 -5.85 0.72
CA LEU A 285 -23.60 -4.86 0.69
C LEU A 285 -24.76 -5.37 -0.18
N GLN A 286 -25.94 -5.48 0.42
CA GLN A 286 -27.16 -5.78 -0.30
C GLN A 286 -27.77 -4.49 -0.84
N TYR A 287 -28.30 -4.55 -2.05
CA TYR A 287 -28.99 -3.42 -2.65
C TYR A 287 -30.49 -3.49 -2.33
N PRO A 288 -31.15 -2.35 -2.09
CA PRO A 288 -32.60 -2.32 -1.99
C PRO A 288 -33.25 -2.90 -3.24
N ASP A 289 -34.41 -3.55 -3.05
CA ASP A 289 -35.23 -4.03 -4.16
C ASP A 289 -35.56 -2.89 -5.13
N LYS A 290 -35.56 -3.22 -6.42
CA LYS A 290 -35.85 -2.30 -7.54
C LYS A 290 -37.10 -2.72 -8.31
N ALA A 291 -37.98 -3.50 -7.68
CA ALA A 291 -39.31 -3.79 -8.18
C ALA A 291 -40.07 -2.48 -8.48
N PRO A 292 -40.75 -2.36 -9.64
CA PRO A 292 -41.51 -1.17 -9.96
C PRO A 292 -42.60 -0.86 -8.93
N ALA A 293 -42.76 0.42 -8.58
CA ALA A 293 -43.87 0.88 -7.76
C ALA A 293 -45.08 1.29 -8.64
N ASN A 294 -46.20 1.61 -7.98
CA ASN A 294 -47.44 2.01 -8.65
C ASN A 294 -47.24 3.27 -9.48
N ALA A 295 -47.75 3.26 -10.71
CA ALA A 295 -47.65 4.37 -11.62
C ALA A 295 -48.47 5.58 -11.14
N PHE A 296 -47.91 6.79 -11.25
CA PHE A 296 -48.59 8.05 -10.99
C PHE A 296 -48.00 9.18 -11.84
N GLN A 297 -48.73 10.30 -11.90
CA GLN A 297 -48.25 11.53 -12.53
C GLN A 297 -47.67 12.47 -11.48
N PHE A 298 -46.56 13.12 -11.81
CA PHE A 298 -45.88 14.05 -10.91
C PHE A 298 -46.83 15.20 -10.51
N PRO A 299 -46.89 15.60 -9.23
CA PRO A 299 -47.83 16.62 -8.75
C PRO A 299 -47.54 18.01 -9.34
N PRO A 300 -48.45 18.59 -10.14
CA PRO A 300 -48.21 19.89 -10.80
C PRO A 300 -47.99 21.05 -9.83
N HIS A 301 -48.65 21.02 -8.66
CA HIS A 301 -48.56 22.08 -7.66
C HIS A 301 -47.13 22.31 -7.11
N ARG A 302 -46.23 21.31 -7.21
CA ARG A 302 -44.84 21.43 -6.74
C ARG A 302 -43.96 22.29 -7.67
N MET A 303 -44.35 22.45 -8.93
CA MET A 303 -43.56 23.16 -9.94
C MET A 303 -43.26 24.62 -9.55
N GLY A 304 -44.24 25.31 -8.95
CA GLY A 304 -44.07 26.68 -8.48
C GLY A 304 -42.96 26.82 -7.44
N GLY A 305 -42.82 25.83 -6.55
CA GLY A 305 -41.77 25.81 -5.54
C GLY A 305 -40.37 25.73 -6.14
N TYR A 306 -40.17 24.86 -7.13
CA TYR A 306 -38.87 24.69 -7.79
C TYR A 306 -38.46 25.94 -8.57
N LYS A 307 -39.40 26.54 -9.30
CA LYS A 307 -39.18 27.79 -10.03
C LYS A 307 -38.74 28.93 -9.11
N SER A 308 -39.41 29.10 -7.98
CA SER A 308 -39.06 30.11 -6.96
C SER A 308 -37.69 29.86 -6.33
N GLN A 309 -37.33 28.60 -6.05
CA GLN A 309 -36.03 28.24 -5.49
C GLN A 309 -34.87 28.58 -6.43
N ASP A 310 -35.03 28.31 -7.73
CA ASP A 310 -33.98 28.59 -8.70
C ASP A 310 -33.87 30.08 -9.00
N ALA A 311 -35.01 30.80 -9.10
CA ALA A 311 -35.01 32.25 -9.21
C ALA A 311 -34.28 32.92 -8.04
N LYS A 312 -34.58 32.52 -6.79
CA LYS A 312 -33.92 33.06 -5.59
C LYS A 312 -32.40 32.83 -5.59
N ALA A 313 -31.96 31.68 -6.10
CA ALA A 313 -30.55 31.31 -6.18
C ALA A 313 -29.89 31.68 -7.52
N LYS A 314 -30.56 32.45 -8.39
CA LYS A 314 -30.09 32.87 -9.72
C LYS A 314 -29.66 31.70 -10.61
N ARG A 315 -30.41 30.57 -10.59
CA ARG A 315 -30.25 29.45 -11.52
C ARG A 315 -31.30 29.47 -12.61
N GLU A 316 -30.97 28.86 -13.75
CA GLU A 316 -31.88 28.58 -14.84
C GLU A 316 -32.96 27.56 -14.46
N PHE A 317 -34.17 27.74 -14.96
CA PHE A 317 -35.28 26.80 -14.80
C PHE A 317 -35.83 26.44 -16.18
N GLY A 318 -35.71 25.17 -16.56
CA GLY A 318 -36.14 24.66 -17.88
C GLY A 318 -36.98 23.38 -17.81
N MET A 319 -37.24 22.85 -16.60
CA MET A 319 -37.91 21.57 -16.46
C MET A 319 -39.42 21.64 -16.69
N THR A 320 -39.95 20.62 -17.38
CA THR A 320 -41.38 20.45 -17.67
C THR A 320 -41.99 19.30 -16.86
N LEU A 321 -43.32 19.33 -16.70
CA LEU A 321 -44.05 18.23 -16.05
C LEU A 321 -43.94 16.91 -16.86
N ALA A 322 -43.98 17.01 -18.19
CA ALA A 322 -43.81 15.86 -19.09
C ALA A 322 -42.43 15.19 -18.90
N HIS A 323 -41.38 15.99 -18.71
CA HIS A 323 -40.05 15.45 -18.40
C HIS A 323 -40.02 14.74 -17.03
N LEU A 324 -40.62 15.32 -15.99
CA LEU A 324 -40.72 14.66 -14.68
C LEU A 324 -41.49 13.33 -14.73
N ASN A 325 -42.57 13.26 -15.51
CA ASN A 325 -43.31 12.01 -15.73
C ASN A 325 -42.48 10.97 -16.50
N THR A 326 -41.69 11.42 -17.47
CA THR A 326 -40.72 10.56 -18.18
C THR A 326 -39.66 10.02 -17.21
N LEU A 327 -39.17 10.84 -16.29
CA LEU A 327 -38.21 10.42 -15.26
C LEU A 327 -38.84 9.43 -14.27
N LEU A 328 -40.09 9.62 -13.86
CA LEU A 328 -40.82 8.67 -13.01
C LEU A 328 -40.89 7.28 -13.65
N GLN A 329 -41.28 7.21 -14.93
CA GLN A 329 -41.30 5.95 -15.69
C GLN A 329 -39.91 5.32 -15.79
N LYS A 330 -38.89 6.09 -16.19
CA LYS A 330 -37.50 5.62 -16.29
C LYS A 330 -36.95 5.10 -14.95
N GLN A 331 -37.39 5.68 -13.84
CA GLN A 331 -37.00 5.28 -12.48
C GLN A 331 -37.92 4.23 -11.86
N LYS A 332 -38.86 3.65 -12.62
CA LYS A 332 -39.82 2.65 -12.14
C LYS A 332 -40.64 3.13 -10.93
N TYR A 333 -40.90 4.44 -10.85
CA TYR A 333 -41.60 5.09 -9.74
C TYR A 333 -40.89 4.92 -8.38
N LEU A 334 -39.59 4.68 -8.39
CA LEU A 334 -38.75 4.61 -7.19
C LEU A 334 -37.94 5.89 -7.00
N CYS A 335 -37.63 6.19 -5.74
CA CYS A 335 -36.71 7.25 -5.39
C CYS A 335 -35.33 6.98 -6.02
N GLY A 336 -34.83 7.92 -6.82
CA GLY A 336 -33.51 7.80 -7.46
C GLY A 336 -32.31 7.82 -6.50
N LEU A 337 -32.55 7.91 -5.18
CA LEU A 337 -31.52 7.94 -4.13
C LEU A 337 -31.56 6.72 -3.21
N CYS A 338 -32.74 6.35 -2.70
CA CYS A 338 -32.91 5.27 -1.72
C CYS A 338 -33.80 4.12 -2.20
N TYR A 339 -34.32 4.19 -3.43
CA TYR A 339 -35.20 3.19 -4.03
C TYR A 339 -36.52 2.91 -3.28
N CYS A 340 -36.93 3.76 -2.33
CA CYS A 340 -38.26 3.62 -1.76
C CYS A 340 -39.33 3.90 -2.83
N PRO A 341 -40.49 3.22 -2.78
CA PRO A 341 -41.63 3.56 -3.62
C PRO A 341 -41.99 5.03 -3.49
N LEU A 342 -42.26 5.68 -4.63
CA LEU A 342 -42.76 7.04 -4.67
C LEU A 342 -44.28 7.04 -4.85
N ALA A 343 -44.90 8.07 -4.31
CA ALA A 343 -46.29 8.42 -4.51
C ALA A 343 -46.42 9.93 -4.72
N VAL A 344 -47.62 10.38 -5.06
CA VAL A 344 -47.93 11.78 -5.39
C VAL A 344 -47.50 12.75 -4.27
N ASP A 345 -47.66 12.34 -3.02
CA ASP A 345 -47.35 13.11 -1.81
C ASP A 345 -45.87 13.05 -1.40
N THR A 346 -45.14 12.01 -1.82
CA THR A 346 -43.75 11.76 -1.40
C THR A 346 -42.70 12.10 -2.46
N ALA A 347 -43.08 12.24 -3.73
CA ALA A 347 -42.18 12.54 -4.83
C ALA A 347 -41.71 14.01 -4.85
N SER A 348 -40.46 14.21 -5.26
CA SER A 348 -39.82 15.51 -5.40
C SER A 348 -38.80 15.50 -6.54
N ALA A 349 -38.60 16.65 -7.19
CA ALA A 349 -37.53 16.85 -8.15
C ALA A 349 -36.25 17.29 -7.43
N ASP A 350 -35.16 16.56 -7.62
CA ASP A 350 -33.86 16.83 -7.01
C ASP A 350 -32.80 17.08 -8.08
N ARG A 351 -31.99 18.12 -7.87
CA ARG A 351 -30.98 18.59 -8.83
C ARG A 351 -29.73 17.73 -8.73
N ILE A 352 -29.33 17.04 -9.77
CA ILE A 352 -28.11 16.22 -9.78
C ILE A 352 -26.89 17.05 -9.36
N ASN A 353 -26.71 18.23 -9.99
CA ASN A 353 -25.74 19.24 -9.60
C ASN A 353 -26.46 20.44 -8.96
N ASN A 354 -26.18 20.67 -7.68
CA ASN A 354 -26.78 21.76 -6.89
C ASN A 354 -26.34 23.17 -7.32
N LYS A 355 -25.29 23.29 -8.15
CA LYS A 355 -24.86 24.58 -8.74
C LYS A 355 -25.71 24.98 -9.94
N LEU A 356 -26.31 24.01 -10.61
CA LEU A 356 -27.23 24.21 -11.73
C LEU A 356 -28.66 24.25 -11.21
N GLY A 357 -29.60 24.72 -12.01
CA GLY A 357 -31.02 24.73 -11.66
C GLY A 357 -31.75 23.48 -12.18
N HIS A 358 -33.06 23.52 -12.10
CA HIS A 358 -33.96 22.48 -12.59
C HIS A 358 -34.08 22.57 -14.12
N ILE A 359 -33.08 22.03 -14.81
CA ILE A 359 -32.98 21.95 -16.27
C ILE A 359 -32.90 20.49 -16.73
N ASP A 360 -33.14 20.26 -18.01
CA ASP A 360 -33.07 18.93 -18.60
C ASP A 360 -31.67 18.32 -18.44
N GLY A 361 -31.61 17.04 -18.07
CA GLY A 361 -30.35 16.35 -17.76
C GLY A 361 -29.74 16.64 -16.38
N ASN A 362 -30.24 17.63 -15.63
CA ASN A 362 -29.75 17.93 -14.27
C ASN A 362 -30.74 17.53 -13.16
N VAL A 363 -31.73 16.69 -13.44
CA VAL A 363 -32.77 16.34 -12.46
C VAL A 363 -32.92 14.84 -12.35
N LEU A 364 -33.14 14.37 -11.12
CA LEU A 364 -33.70 13.07 -10.81
C LEU A 364 -34.98 13.22 -9.98
N VAL A 365 -35.85 12.21 -9.98
CA VAL A 365 -36.96 12.18 -9.03
C VAL A 365 -36.52 11.47 -7.75
N SER A 366 -36.73 12.07 -6.60
CA SER A 366 -36.39 11.48 -5.30
C SER A 366 -37.56 11.63 -4.32
N CYS A 367 -37.54 10.90 -3.21
CA CYS A 367 -38.48 11.16 -2.14
C CYS A 367 -38.07 12.45 -1.42
N ILE A 368 -39.06 13.18 -0.89
CA ILE A 368 -38.85 14.46 -0.19
C ILE A 368 -37.79 14.33 0.91
N LYS A 369 -37.86 13.24 1.71
CA LYS A 369 -36.89 12.98 2.79
C LYS A 369 -35.46 12.93 2.26
N CYS A 370 -35.21 12.26 1.13
CA CYS A 370 -33.89 12.20 0.54
C CYS A 370 -33.45 13.54 -0.04
N ASN A 371 -34.32 14.25 -0.78
CA ASN A 371 -34.01 15.57 -1.33
C ASN A 371 -33.58 16.56 -0.23
N THR A 372 -34.36 16.63 0.85
CA THR A 372 -34.08 17.51 2.00
C THR A 372 -32.80 17.13 2.73
N THR A 373 -32.52 15.82 2.87
CA THR A 373 -31.37 15.33 3.63
C THR A 373 -30.07 15.41 2.82
N ARG A 374 -30.14 15.32 1.49
CA ARG A 374 -28.95 15.34 0.62
C ARG A 374 -28.21 16.66 0.67
N LYS A 375 -28.92 17.78 0.84
CA LYS A 375 -28.34 19.13 0.87
C LYS A 375 -27.40 19.33 -0.33
N ASP A 376 -26.13 19.59 -0.07
CA ASP A 376 -25.04 19.81 -1.03
C ASP A 376 -24.22 18.55 -1.36
N MET A 377 -24.52 17.40 -0.73
CA MET A 377 -23.80 16.14 -0.98
C MET A 377 -23.93 15.71 -2.44
N SER A 378 -22.82 15.22 -2.99
CA SER A 378 -22.82 14.63 -4.34
C SER A 378 -23.79 13.46 -4.43
N LEU A 379 -24.39 13.27 -5.62
CA LEU A 379 -25.33 12.19 -5.87
C LEU A 379 -24.74 10.81 -5.52
N LYS A 380 -23.49 10.58 -5.93
CA LYS A 380 -22.76 9.33 -5.68
C LYS A 380 -22.56 9.11 -4.18
N GLY A 381 -22.08 10.13 -3.46
CA GLY A 381 -21.84 10.04 -2.02
C GLY A 381 -23.13 9.79 -1.23
N PHE A 382 -24.23 10.45 -1.61
CA PHE A 382 -25.50 10.27 -0.92
C PHE A 382 -26.15 8.91 -1.20
N ARG A 383 -26.09 8.40 -2.44
CA ARG A 383 -26.53 7.04 -2.76
C ARG A 383 -25.75 6.00 -1.98
N TYR A 384 -24.44 6.18 -1.86
CA TYR A 384 -23.61 5.28 -1.05
C TYR A 384 -24.00 5.35 0.43
N LYS A 385 -24.20 6.55 0.98
CA LYS A 385 -24.73 6.71 2.35
C LYS A 385 -26.07 5.97 2.54
N LYS A 386 -26.99 6.06 1.58
CA LYS A 386 -28.27 5.32 1.64
C LYS A 386 -28.10 3.81 1.55
N LEU A 387 -27.13 3.34 0.77
CA LEU A 387 -26.78 1.92 0.73
C LEU A 387 -26.23 1.44 2.08
N LEU A 388 -25.41 2.25 2.76
CA LEU A 388 -24.92 1.93 4.09
C LEU A 388 -26.03 1.95 5.15
N GLU A 389 -26.91 2.96 5.12
CA GLU A 389 -28.10 3.01 5.99
C GLU A 389 -29.00 1.78 5.79
N PHE A 390 -29.15 1.29 4.56
CA PHE A 390 -29.92 0.09 4.26
C PHE A 390 -29.29 -1.20 4.81
N ASN A 391 -27.97 -1.22 4.98
CA ASN A 391 -27.22 -2.36 5.53
C ASN A 391 -26.76 -2.10 6.97
N SER A 392 -27.34 -1.13 7.69
CA SER A 392 -26.82 -0.71 9.00
C SER A 392 -26.82 -1.81 10.06
N ASP A 393 -27.71 -2.80 9.92
CA ASP A 393 -27.79 -4.01 10.74
C ASP A 393 -26.71 -5.05 10.41
N ARG A 394 -26.01 -4.89 9.29
CA ARG A 394 -25.02 -5.84 8.73
C ARG A 394 -23.61 -5.26 8.67
N LEU A 395 -23.48 -3.96 8.88
CA LEU A 395 -22.20 -3.30 9.03
C LEU A 395 -21.73 -3.52 10.48
N VAL A 396 -20.56 -4.12 10.63
CA VAL A 396 -19.88 -4.32 11.92
C VAL A 396 -19.48 -2.99 12.53
#